data_AF-A0A7X4W8W4-F1
#
_entry.id   AF-A0A7X4W8W4-F1
#
_cell.length_a   1.000
_cell.length_b   1.000
_cell.length_c   1.000
_cell.angle_alpha   90.00
_cell.angle_beta   90.00
_cell.angle_gamma   90.00
#
_symmetry.space_group_name_H-M   'P 1'
#
loop_
_entity.id
_entity.type
_entity.pdbx_description
1 polymer ?
#
loop_
_entity_poly.entity_id
_entity_poly.type
_entity_poly.pdbx_seq_one_letter_code
_entity_poly.pdbx_strand_id
1 'polypeptide(L)' 'MREPVRNSIEAFICNNVAAVLDKEGYGSSEVDLGVNEALRFYRTTCTFKKGKVFESCLAKAKAMVSPAKKSKPKSKKVAA' A
#
# COMPACT_ATOMS: atom_id res chain seq x y z
N MET A 1 12.45 8.06 3.69
CA MET A 1 13.14 7.88 2.40
C MET A 1 12.43 6.75 1.69
N ARG A 2 11.98 6.98 0.45
CA ARG A 2 11.27 5.96 -0.33
C ARG A 2 12.18 4.80 -0.70
N GLU A 3 11.69 3.57 -0.55
CA GLU A 3 12.39 2.40 -1.08
C GLU A 3 12.55 2.49 -2.61
N PRO A 4 13.69 2.02 -3.14
CA PRO A 4 13.91 1.98 -4.58
C PRO A 4 12.94 0.99 -5.25
N VAL A 5 12.33 1.41 -6.34
CA VAL A 5 11.46 0.59 -7.18
C VAL A 5 12.30 -0.36 -8.05
N ARG A 6 11.88 -1.62 -8.19
CA ARG A 6 12.65 -2.64 -8.95
C ARG A 6 12.03 -2.93 -10.32
N ASN A 7 10.79 -2.53 -10.56
CA ASN A 7 10.04 -2.79 -11.79
C ASN A 7 9.07 -1.65 -12.15
N SER A 8 8.62 -1.63 -13.41
CA SER A 8 7.65 -0.63 -13.91
C SER A 8 6.32 -0.62 -13.14
N ILE A 9 5.89 -1.79 -12.64
CA ILE A 9 4.67 -1.89 -11.81
C ILE A 9 4.88 -1.22 -10.44
N GLU A 10 6.05 -1.38 -9.82
CA GLU A 10 6.37 -0.69 -8.57
C GLU A 10 6.47 0.83 -8.77
N ALA A 11 7.06 1.27 -9.89
CA ALA A 11 7.08 2.70 -10.25
C ALA A 11 5.65 3.25 -10.44
N PHE A 12 4.77 2.49 -11.10
CA PHE A 12 3.36 2.84 -11.24
C PHE A 12 2.66 2.96 -9.88
N ILE A 13 2.82 1.97 -9.00
CA ILE A 13 2.21 1.99 -7.66
C ILE A 13 2.74 3.18 -6.85
N CYS A 14 4.06 3.38 -6.83
CA CYS A 14 4.72 4.46 -6.10
C CYS A 14 4.19 5.85 -6.51
N ASN A 15 4.21 6.15 -7.81
CA ASN A 15 3.77 7.45 -8.32
C ASN A 15 2.28 7.71 -8.07
N ASN A 16 1.43 6.71 -8.30
CA ASN A 16 -0.02 6.87 -8.14
C ASN A 16 -0.43 6.91 -6.66
N VAL A 17 0.15 6.09 -5.80
CA VAL A 17 -0.12 6.12 -4.34
C VAL A 17 0.33 7.45 -3.76
N ALA A 18 1.52 7.94 -4.13
CA ALA A 18 2.00 9.24 -3.71
C ALA A 18 1.05 10.37 -4.15
N ALA A 19 0.63 10.38 -5.42
CA ALA A 19 -0.28 11.40 -5.94
C ALA A 19 -1.67 11.36 -5.28
N VAL A 20 -2.17 10.18 -4.89
CA VAL A 20 -3.44 10.05 -4.16
C VAL A 20 -3.32 10.58 -2.74
N LEU A 21 -2.26 10.20 -2.02
CA LEU A 21 -2.04 10.64 -0.64
C LEU A 21 -1.79 12.17 -0.58
N ASP A 22 -1.06 12.71 -1.54
CA ASP A 22 -0.85 14.15 -1.69
C ASP A 22 -2.18 14.89 -1.94
N LYS A 23 -3.04 14.37 -2.84
CA LYS A 23 -4.38 14.91 -3.07
C LYS A 23 -5.31 14.84 -1.86
N GLU A 24 -5.12 13.86 -0.98
CA GLU A 24 -5.86 13.77 0.30
C GLU A 24 -5.32 14.73 1.37
N GLY A 25 -4.18 15.38 1.13
CA GLY A 25 -3.57 16.33 2.06
C GLY A 25 -2.74 15.68 3.17
N TYR A 26 -2.29 14.43 2.99
CA TYR A 26 -1.38 13.79 3.92
C TYR A 26 0.02 14.42 3.86
N GLY A 27 0.72 14.51 4.99
CA GLY A 27 2.06 15.08 5.05
C GLY A 27 3.10 14.24 4.29
N SER A 28 4.21 14.86 3.89
CA SER A 28 5.27 14.18 3.12
C SER A 28 5.79 12.90 3.79
N SER A 29 5.86 12.87 5.13
CA SER A 29 6.26 11.71 5.92
C SER A 29 5.23 10.58 5.86
N GLU A 30 3.95 10.92 5.87
CA GLU A 30 2.83 10.00 5.75
C GLU A 30 2.76 9.41 4.33
N VAL A 31 2.99 10.25 3.32
CA VAL A 31 3.09 9.80 1.92
C VAL A 31 4.23 8.80 1.75
N ASP A 32 5.42 9.08 2.30
CA ASP A 32 6.58 8.18 2.26
C ASP A 32 6.26 6.82 2.91
N LEU A 33 5.63 6.83 4.09
CA LEU A 33 5.18 5.64 4.80
C LEU A 33 4.16 4.82 3.97
N GLY A 34 3.14 5.48 3.43
CA GLY A 34 2.10 4.82 2.64
C GLY A 34 2.64 4.19 1.36
N VAL A 35 3.56 4.88 0.67
CA VAL A 35 4.25 4.36 -0.51
C VAL A 35 5.11 3.15 -0.14
N ASN A 36 5.84 3.23 0.98
CA ASN A 36 6.71 2.13 1.39
C ASN A 36 5.92 0.86 1.70
N GLU A 37 4.79 1.00 2.38
CA GLU A 37 3.92 -0.14 2.69
C GLU A 37 3.20 -0.69 1.46
N ALA A 38 2.84 0.17 0.49
CA ALA A 38 2.32 -0.29 -0.80
C ALA A 38 3.35 -1.15 -1.55
N LEU A 39 4.62 -0.74 -1.58
CA LEU A 39 5.70 -1.49 -2.21
C LEU A 39 5.99 -2.80 -1.47
N ARG A 40 6.05 -2.75 -0.14
CA ARG A 40 6.22 -3.94 0.70
C ARG A 40 5.07 -4.92 0.49
N PHE A 41 3.83 -4.46 0.44
CA PHE A 41 2.66 -5.28 0.17
C PHE A 41 2.72 -5.89 -1.24
N TYR A 42 3.14 -5.12 -2.24
CA TYR A 42 3.35 -5.61 -3.60
C TYR A 42 4.38 -6.75 -3.66
N ARG A 43 5.52 -6.58 -3.00
CA ARG A 43 6.60 -7.58 -2.96
C ARG A 43 6.23 -8.85 -2.19
N THR A 44 5.45 -8.72 -1.13
CA THR A 44 5.09 -9.85 -0.24
C THR A 44 3.84 -10.59 -0.69
N THR A 45 3.01 -9.98 -1.54
CA THR A 45 1.77 -10.60 -2.02
C THR A 45 2.02 -11.34 -3.32
N CYS A 46 2.10 -12.67 -3.25
CA CYS A 46 2.34 -13.52 -4.41
C CYS A 46 1.15 -13.61 -5.39
N THR A 47 -0.06 -13.26 -4.96
CA THR A 47 -1.27 -13.38 -5.78
C THR A 47 -2.20 -12.19 -5.55
N PHE A 48 -2.31 -11.35 -6.57
CA PHE A 48 -3.33 -10.32 -6.63
C PHE A 48 -4.54 -10.83 -7.41
N LYS A 49 -5.75 -10.42 -6.99
CA LYS A 49 -6.92 -10.58 -7.85
C LYS A 49 -6.64 -9.84 -9.17
N LYS A 50 -6.89 -10.52 -10.29
CA LYS A 50 -6.64 -10.04 -11.67
C LYS A 50 -7.00 -8.54 -11.79
N GLY A 51 -6.00 -7.72 -12.11
CA GLY A 51 -6.17 -6.28 -12.36
C GLY A 51 -6.34 -5.36 -11.14
N LYS A 52 -6.40 -5.88 -9.90
CA LYS A 52 -6.65 -5.08 -8.68
C LYS A 52 -5.41 -4.85 -7.81
N VAL A 53 -4.22 -4.94 -8.39
CA VAL A 53 -2.94 -4.73 -7.70
C VAL A 53 -2.91 -3.34 -7.06
N PHE A 54 -3.19 -2.31 -7.86
CA PHE A 54 -3.14 -0.91 -7.41
C PHE A 54 -4.15 -0.63 -6.30
N GLU A 55 -5.42 -1.01 -6.49
CA GLU A 55 -6.47 -0.82 -5.47
C GLU A 55 -6.10 -1.49 -4.14
N SER A 56 -5.53 -2.70 -4.21
CA SER A 56 -5.13 -3.44 -3.01
C SER A 56 -3.96 -2.77 -2.30
N CYS A 57 -2.97 -2.28 -3.06
CA CYS A 57 -1.81 -1.58 -2.51
C CYS A 57 -2.20 -0.20 -1.93
N LEU A 58 -3.06 0.56 -2.62
CA LEU A 58 -3.56 1.85 -2.16
C LEU A 58 -4.42 1.71 -0.90
N ALA A 59 -5.28 0.70 -0.83
CA ALA A 59 -6.05 0.43 0.39
C ALA A 59 -5.13 0.11 1.58
N LYS A 60 -4.01 -0.59 1.34
CA LYS A 60 -3.02 -0.89 2.38
C LYS A 60 -2.24 0.35 2.80
N ALA A 61 -1.81 1.17 1.84
CA ALA A 61 -1.15 2.45 2.10
C ALA A 61 -2.02 3.36 2.97
N LYS A 62 -3.28 3.57 2.58
CA LYS A 62 -4.23 4.39 3.35
C LYS A 62 -4.48 3.84 4.75
N ALA A 63 -4.57 2.52 4.91
CA ALA A 63 -4.75 1.91 6.21
C ALA A 63 -3.55 2.11 7.15
N MET A 64 -2.35 2.29 6.60
CA MET A 64 -1.14 2.57 7.39
C MET A 64 -1.05 4.05 7.77
N VAL A 65 -1.38 4.93 6.82
CA VAL A 65 -1.30 6.40 6.99
C VAL A 65 -2.45 6.94 7.84
N SER A 66 -3.62 6.27 7.82
CA SER A 66 -4.76 6.63 8.67
C SER A 66 -4.90 5.64 9.82
N PRO A 67 -4.17 5.81 10.95
CA PRO A 67 -4.31 4.94 12.12
C PRO A 67 -5.66 5.08 12.84
N ALA A 68 -6.54 6.00 12.42
CA ALA A 68 -7.81 6.30 13.10
C ALA A 68 -8.87 5.20 13.01
N LYS A 69 -8.66 4.12 12.24
CA LYS A 69 -9.56 2.95 12.25
C LYS A 69 -8.78 1.66 12.27
N LYS A 70 -8.04 1.42 13.36
CA LYS A 70 -7.78 0.04 13.83
C LYS A 70 -9.12 -0.71 13.82
N SER A 71 -9.30 -1.63 12.87
CA SER A 71 -9.95 -2.94 13.05
C SER A 71 -10.26 -3.59 11.70
N LYS A 72 -9.36 -4.44 11.22
CA LYS A 72 -9.78 -5.83 10.97
C LYS A 72 -8.57 -6.76 10.99
N PRO A 73 -8.42 -7.61 12.02
CA PRO A 73 -7.60 -8.80 11.88
C PRO A 73 -8.26 -9.68 10.82
N LYS A 74 -7.68 -9.77 9.62
CA LYS A 74 -8.09 -10.78 8.65
C LYS A 74 -7.28 -12.05 8.90
N SER A 75 -8.02 -13.01 9.45
CA SER A 75 -7.91 -14.45 9.20
C SER A 75 -6.93 -15.22 10.07
N LYS A 76 -7.45 -15.67 11.22
CA LYS A 76 -7.08 -16.94 11.83
C LYS A 76 -7.37 -18.03 10.80
N LYS A 77 -6.32 -18.59 10.19
CA LYS A 77 -6.40 -19.79 9.35
C LYS A 77 -5.81 -20.93 10.16
N VAL A 78 -6.67 -21.69 10.82
CA VAL A 78 -6.47 -23.08 11.29
C VAL A 78 -7.88 -23.70 11.11
N ALA A 79 -8.18 -24.61 10.18
CA ALA A 79 -7.51 -25.82 9.72
C ALA A 79 -7.24 -26.81 10.87
N ALA A 80 -8.29 -27.47 11.32
CA ALA A 80 -8.39 -28.89 11.68
C ALA A 80 -9.82 -29.17 12.17
#